data_AF-A0A432FHV4-F1
#
_entry.id   AF-A0A432FHV4-F1
#
_cell.length_a   1.000
_cell.length_b   1.000
_cell.length_c   1.000
_cell.angle_alpha   90.00
_cell.angle_beta   90.00
_cell.angle_gamma   90.00
#
_symmetry.space_group_name_H-M   'P 1'
#
loop_
_entity.id
_entity.type
_entity.pdbx_description
1 polymer ?
#
loop_
_entity_poly.entity_id
_entity_poly.type
_entity_poly.pdbx_seq_one_letter_code
_entity_poly.pdbx_strand_id
1 'polypeptide(L)'
;MSSKETFTQISPSEFFYRNRDLAGFSNPTRSLYTAVREFIENSLDACDQKGILPDVHMSIKAVDAEKPDPKQYVLSVRDNGPGIESKQVPLAFGTVLYGSKFGLKQARGMFGLGATMAILYGQITTNKPLIVKSSTDGKIQDEYEMLLDIQKNKPVILKHETKEVAKAGLSLSIRLEGDYSKAGSKIRDYVYQTSLITPYATITFDDPKGDKYRYTKVVRTMPPSPTIIRPHPHGIDVETIRRMLLDTHYQIPAVDDNMILKVRKELGLANKNLSYSEIMDKTQKKWKALTRPVRTVMALMSFLKMDFEKLSKTTIEEIDIGNKKLTYWDFGESQSVSVDMDPESFYYKQLASTVQGETLTSFLSKRFQRVGPTTALKFAEFAKFKPEHRIGTMTNQELVKLSDALQSFDDFLAPDPSCLAPLGESPLEKGMQRF
;
A
#
# COMPACT_ATOMS: atom_id res chain seq x y z
N MET A 1 -22.67 -31.66 25.65
CA MET A 1 -23.01 -30.30 25.23
C MET A 1 -22.30 -30.04 23.91
N SER A 2 -23.05 -29.86 22.81
CA SER A 2 -22.46 -29.50 21.52
C SER A 2 -21.77 -28.14 21.68
N SER A 3 -20.44 -28.09 21.57
CA SER A 3 -19.73 -26.81 21.51
C SER A 3 -20.16 -26.12 20.22
N LYS A 4 -21.08 -25.15 20.32
CA LYS A 4 -21.40 -24.28 19.19
C LYS A 4 -20.11 -23.55 18.82
N GLU A 5 -19.61 -23.81 17.63
CA GLU A 5 -18.45 -23.08 17.10
C GLU A 5 -18.83 -21.62 16.89
N THR A 6 -17.97 -20.72 17.37
CA THR A 6 -18.15 -19.27 17.24
C THR A 6 -17.20 -18.74 16.18
N PHE A 7 -17.73 -18.23 15.09
CA PHE A 7 -16.95 -17.58 14.03
C PHE A 7 -16.53 -16.17 14.48
N THR A 8 -15.25 -15.85 14.37
CA THR A 8 -14.70 -14.52 14.74
C THR A 8 -13.68 -14.08 13.70
N GLN A 9 -13.61 -12.77 13.46
CA GLN A 9 -12.61 -12.14 12.59
C GLN A 9 -11.55 -11.46 13.46
N ILE A 10 -10.28 -11.51 13.03
CA ILE A 10 -9.17 -10.82 13.69
C ILE A 10 -8.55 -9.80 12.74
N SER A 11 -8.00 -8.72 13.30
CA SER A 11 -7.31 -7.69 12.52
C SER A 11 -5.91 -8.16 12.08
N PRO A 12 -5.26 -7.49 11.10
CA PRO A 12 -3.89 -7.80 10.71
C PRO A 12 -2.91 -7.71 11.88
N SER A 13 -3.01 -6.66 12.70
CA SER A 13 -2.17 -6.49 13.89
C SER A 13 -2.40 -7.59 14.92
N GLU A 14 -3.63 -8.06 15.10
CA GLU A 14 -3.94 -9.19 15.98
C GLU A 14 -3.40 -10.52 15.41
N PHE A 15 -3.51 -10.74 14.10
CA PHE A 15 -2.92 -11.91 13.45
C PHE A 15 -1.41 -11.98 13.69
N PHE A 16 -0.69 -10.86 13.51
CA PHE A 16 0.76 -10.82 13.73
C PHE A 16 1.16 -10.79 15.21
N TYR A 17 0.30 -10.27 16.09
CA TYR A 17 0.47 -10.43 17.55
C TYR A 17 0.48 -11.92 17.92
N ARG A 18 -0.47 -12.70 17.40
CA ARG A 18 -0.59 -14.15 17.64
C ARG A 18 0.51 -14.95 16.94
N ASN A 19 0.99 -14.48 15.78
CA ASN A 19 1.92 -15.20 14.91
C ASN A 19 3.23 -14.42 14.67
N ARG A 20 3.78 -13.80 15.72
CA ARG A 20 4.97 -12.93 15.62
C ARG A 20 6.21 -13.61 15.02
N ASP A 21 6.27 -14.93 15.12
CA ASP A 21 7.35 -15.76 14.57
C ASP A 21 7.43 -15.66 13.03
N LEU A 22 6.29 -15.45 12.36
CA LEU A 22 6.22 -15.27 10.90
C LEU A 22 6.99 -14.02 10.43
N ALA A 23 7.07 -12.99 11.28
CA ALA A 23 7.82 -11.77 11.00
C ALA A 23 9.25 -11.80 11.57
N GLY A 24 9.71 -12.94 12.08
CA GLY A 24 11.05 -13.09 12.65
C GLY A 24 11.17 -12.73 14.14
N PHE A 25 10.07 -12.41 14.83
CA PHE A 25 10.06 -11.97 16.23
C PHE A 25 9.76 -13.13 17.20
N SER A 26 10.54 -14.22 17.11
CA SER A 26 10.26 -15.47 17.86
C SER A 26 10.87 -15.55 19.24
N ASN A 27 12.07 -15.03 19.43
CA ASN A 27 12.76 -15.04 20.71
C ASN A 27 13.58 -13.74 20.90
N PRO A 28 13.94 -13.34 22.14
CA PRO A 28 14.60 -12.07 22.41
C PRO A 28 15.89 -11.84 21.59
N THR A 29 16.67 -12.88 21.32
CA THR A 29 17.89 -12.80 20.49
C THR A 29 17.56 -12.42 19.05
N ARG A 30 16.66 -13.17 18.40
CA ARG A 30 16.27 -12.95 17.00
C ARG A 30 15.46 -11.66 16.84
N SER A 31 14.60 -11.34 17.80
CA SER A 31 13.78 -10.13 17.79
C SER A 31 14.63 -8.86 17.85
N LEU A 32 15.65 -8.81 18.72
CA LEU A 32 16.56 -7.67 18.80
C LEU A 32 17.35 -7.51 17.48
N TYR A 33 17.89 -8.60 16.94
CA TYR A 33 18.58 -8.60 15.64
C TYR A 33 17.66 -8.11 14.51
N THR A 34 16.43 -8.65 14.44
CA THR A 34 15.46 -8.30 13.39
C THR A 34 15.06 -6.83 13.48
N ALA A 35 14.81 -6.31 14.68
CA ALA A 35 14.48 -4.89 14.87
C ALA A 35 15.61 -3.95 14.39
N VAL A 36 16.87 -4.28 14.70
CA VAL A 36 18.03 -3.52 14.20
C VAL A 36 18.08 -3.54 12.67
N ARG A 37 17.91 -4.72 12.07
CA ARG A 37 17.91 -4.90 10.61
C ARG A 37 16.88 -4.00 9.95
N GLU A 38 15.62 -4.10 10.39
CA GLU A 38 14.50 -3.36 9.82
C GLU A 38 14.66 -1.84 9.95
N PHE A 39 15.23 -1.36 11.06
CA PHE A 39 15.45 0.08 11.24
C PHE A 39 16.57 0.61 10.34
N ILE A 40 17.69 -0.11 10.23
CA ILE A 40 18.78 0.27 9.31
C ILE A 40 18.30 0.26 7.86
N GLU A 41 17.61 -0.81 7.44
CA GLU A 41 17.11 -0.95 6.07
C GLU A 41 16.13 0.17 5.70
N ASN A 42 15.22 0.54 6.61
CA ASN A 42 14.27 1.62 6.36
C ASN A 42 14.93 3.00 6.29
N SER A 43 15.91 3.29 7.15
CA SER A 43 16.68 4.53 7.08
C SER A 43 17.49 4.65 5.79
N LEU A 44 18.13 3.56 5.35
CA LEU A 44 18.86 3.52 4.08
C LEU A 44 17.92 3.68 2.88
N ASP A 45 16.81 2.93 2.85
CA ASP A 45 15.81 3.04 1.78
C ASP A 45 15.24 4.46 1.66
N ALA A 46 14.97 5.14 2.78
CA ALA A 46 14.44 6.50 2.78
C ALA A 46 15.42 7.50 2.14
N CYS A 47 16.71 7.33 2.38
CA CYS A 47 17.77 8.16 1.80
C CYS A 47 18.02 7.85 0.32
N ASP A 48 18.16 6.56 -0.01
CA ASP A 48 18.44 6.06 -1.37
C ASP A 48 17.36 6.48 -2.38
N GLN A 49 16.09 6.49 -1.96
CA GLN A 49 14.97 6.91 -2.80
C GLN A 49 14.96 8.41 -3.14
N LYS A 50 15.67 9.23 -2.37
CA LYS A 50 15.71 10.70 -2.53
C LYS A 50 17.06 11.22 -2.98
N GLY A 51 18.02 10.34 -3.28
CA GLY A 51 19.35 10.78 -3.66
C GLY A 51 20.14 11.41 -2.51
N ILE A 52 19.77 11.14 -1.26
CA ILE A 52 20.45 11.67 -0.06
C ILE A 52 21.53 10.68 0.36
N LEU A 53 22.78 11.14 0.52
CA LEU A 53 23.84 10.30 1.10
C LEU A 53 23.49 9.96 2.56
N PRO A 54 23.25 8.67 2.90
CA PRO A 54 22.74 8.32 4.22
C PRO A 54 23.76 8.61 5.32
N ASP A 55 23.28 9.14 6.44
CA ASP A 55 23.98 9.27 7.72
C ASP A 55 23.05 8.69 8.79
N VAL A 56 23.30 7.42 9.14
CA VAL A 56 22.45 6.62 10.02
C VAL A 56 23.17 6.42 11.35
N HIS A 57 22.52 6.82 12.44
CA HIS A 57 22.97 6.59 13.81
C HIS A 57 22.01 5.64 14.52
N MET A 58 22.54 4.49 14.94
CA MET A 58 21.82 3.45 15.68
C MET A 58 22.39 3.36 17.10
N SER A 59 21.52 3.24 18.09
CA SER A 59 21.92 3.02 19.49
C SER A 59 21.07 1.95 20.15
N ILE A 60 21.72 1.08 20.91
CA ILE A 60 21.08 0.14 21.83
C ILE A 60 21.54 0.48 23.25
N LYS A 61 20.59 0.79 24.14
CA LYS A 61 20.89 1.06 25.56
C LYS A 61 20.13 0.10 26.45
N ALA A 62 20.83 -0.56 27.37
CA ALA A 62 20.16 -1.35 28.40
C ALA A 62 19.37 -0.40 29.31
N VAL A 63 18.11 -0.73 29.61
CA VAL A 63 17.34 0.06 30.58
C VAL A 63 17.84 -0.21 32.00
N ASP A 64 18.21 -1.45 32.27
CA ASP A 64 18.88 -1.88 33.49
C ASP A 64 20.17 -2.62 33.09
N ALA A 65 21.31 -1.98 33.34
CA ALA A 65 22.62 -2.51 32.96
C ALA A 65 23.00 -3.75 33.78
N GLU A 66 22.57 -3.81 35.04
CA GLU A 66 22.95 -4.85 36.00
C GLU A 66 22.13 -6.14 35.83
N LYS A 67 20.91 -6.04 35.29
CA LYS A 67 20.08 -7.22 34.99
C LYS A 67 20.76 -8.12 33.94
N PRO A 68 20.76 -9.46 34.09
CA PRO A 68 21.22 -10.37 33.04
C PRO A 68 20.26 -10.41 31.85
N ASP A 69 20.78 -10.80 30.69
CA ASP A 69 19.96 -11.08 29.51
C ASP A 69 19.08 -12.34 29.70
N PRO A 70 17.86 -12.40 29.13
CA PRO A 70 17.20 -11.35 28.34
C PRO A 70 16.66 -10.20 29.22
N LYS A 71 16.78 -8.97 28.70
CA LYS A 71 16.32 -7.76 29.40
C LYS A 71 15.80 -6.69 28.44
N GLN A 72 15.34 -5.58 29.00
CA GLN A 72 14.77 -4.50 28.22
C GLN A 72 15.85 -3.54 27.72
N TYR A 73 15.77 -3.23 26.44
CA TYR A 73 16.64 -2.31 25.73
C TYR A 73 15.83 -1.17 25.13
N VAL A 74 16.42 0.01 25.07
CA VAL A 74 15.98 1.10 24.20
C VAL A 74 16.76 0.99 22.90
N LEU A 75 16.04 0.72 21.82
CA LEU A 75 16.58 0.71 20.46
C LEU A 75 16.16 2.02 19.78
N SER A 76 17.15 2.81 19.36
CA SER A 76 16.91 4.08 18.70
C SER A 76 17.67 4.16 17.38
N VAL A 77 17.01 4.63 16.33
CA VAL A 77 17.63 4.98 15.05
C VAL A 77 17.37 6.45 14.72
N ARG A 78 18.33 7.09 14.09
CA ARG A 78 18.21 8.43 13.51
C ARG A 78 18.85 8.43 12.14
N ASP A 79 18.18 9.06 11.18
CA ASP A 79 18.71 9.31 9.84
C ASP A 79 18.58 10.77 9.43
N ASN A 80 19.24 11.11 8.32
CA ASN A 80 19.17 12.39 7.63
C ASN A 80 18.27 12.32 6.38
N GLY A 81 17.34 11.37 6.33
CA GLY A 81 16.46 11.16 5.19
C GLY A 81 15.43 12.30 5.01
N PRO A 82 14.44 12.10 4.12
CA PRO A 82 13.42 13.11 3.83
C PRO A 82 12.41 13.35 4.97
N GLY A 83 12.46 12.56 6.04
CA GLY A 83 11.39 12.50 7.03
C GLY A 83 10.07 11.99 6.43
N ILE A 84 9.02 12.08 7.22
CA ILE A 84 7.64 11.73 6.89
C ILE A 84 6.73 12.92 7.25
N GLU A 85 5.77 13.23 6.38
CA GLU A 85 4.77 14.28 6.65
C GLU A 85 4.05 13.97 7.97
N SER A 86 3.92 14.98 8.84
CA SER A 86 3.29 14.91 10.17
C SER A 86 2.02 14.04 10.20
N LYS A 87 1.09 14.27 9.26
CA LYS A 87 -0.19 13.54 9.16
C LYS A 87 -0.03 12.03 8.88
N GLN A 88 1.05 11.64 8.22
CA GLN A 88 1.32 10.26 7.85
C GLN A 88 2.11 9.50 8.92
N VAL A 89 2.79 10.19 9.85
CA VAL A 89 3.61 9.55 10.88
C VAL A 89 2.82 8.54 11.72
N PRO A 90 1.64 8.87 12.28
CA PRO A 90 0.88 7.90 13.07
C PRO A 90 0.44 6.68 12.25
N LEU A 91 0.02 6.88 11.00
CA LEU A 91 -0.41 5.78 10.15
C LEU A 91 0.76 4.87 9.76
N ALA A 92 1.91 5.45 9.41
CA ALA A 92 3.12 4.73 9.01
C ALA A 92 3.66 3.78 10.08
N PHE A 93 3.58 4.15 11.35
CA PHE A 93 4.15 3.36 12.46
C PHE A 93 3.12 2.67 13.34
N GLY A 94 1.85 3.08 13.28
CA GLY A 94 0.77 2.53 14.11
C GLY A 94 -0.27 1.70 13.36
N THR A 95 -0.04 1.42 12.07
CA THR A 95 -0.93 0.60 11.24
C THR A 95 -0.13 -0.49 10.54
N VAL A 96 -0.49 -1.76 10.79
CA VAL A 96 0.10 -2.92 10.11
C VAL A 96 -0.40 -2.97 8.67
N LEU A 97 0.50 -3.31 7.73
CA LEU A 97 0.26 -3.29 6.27
C LEU A 97 -0.10 -1.89 5.74
N TYR A 98 0.52 -0.86 6.31
CA TYR A 98 0.46 0.51 5.81
C TYR A 98 1.86 0.99 5.43
N GLY A 99 2.01 1.61 4.26
CA GLY A 99 3.31 2.09 3.81
C GLY A 99 3.30 2.58 2.37
N SER A 100 4.42 3.19 1.97
CA SER A 100 4.63 3.75 0.64
C SER A 100 5.26 2.75 -0.35
N LYS A 101 5.57 1.53 0.09
CA LYS A 101 6.34 0.53 -0.68
C LYS A 101 5.48 -0.49 -1.47
N PHE A 102 4.17 -0.26 -1.63
CA PHE A 102 3.28 -1.21 -2.33
C PHE A 102 3.37 -1.18 -3.87
N GLY A 103 4.07 -0.19 -4.44
CA GLY A 103 4.37 -0.20 -5.87
C GLY A 103 5.42 -1.25 -6.23
N LEU A 104 5.38 -1.77 -7.45
CA LEU A 104 6.41 -2.69 -7.95
C LEU A 104 7.72 -1.90 -8.18
N LYS A 105 8.58 -1.92 -7.15
CA LYS A 105 9.85 -1.21 -7.10
C LYS A 105 10.83 -1.98 -6.22
N GLN A 106 12.11 -1.98 -6.59
CA GLN A 106 13.15 -2.55 -5.75
C GLN A 106 13.30 -1.75 -4.44
N ALA A 107 13.23 -2.45 -3.31
CA ALA A 107 13.48 -1.92 -1.97
C ALA A 107 14.03 -3.05 -1.08
N ARG A 108 14.69 -2.71 0.03
CA ARG A 108 15.20 -3.71 0.99
C ARG A 108 14.05 -4.42 1.71
N GLY A 109 13.01 -3.66 2.08
CA GLY A 109 11.78 -4.20 2.68
C GLY A 109 10.61 -4.29 1.70
N MET A 110 9.91 -5.44 1.67
CA MET A 110 8.85 -5.73 0.68
C MET A 110 7.42 -5.54 1.21
N PHE A 111 7.16 -5.79 2.50
CA PHE A 111 5.78 -5.96 3.00
C PHE A 111 5.20 -4.76 3.77
N GLY A 112 6.00 -3.71 4.01
CA GLY A 112 5.57 -2.62 4.91
C GLY A 112 5.26 -3.10 6.34
N LEU A 113 5.87 -4.23 6.74
CA LEU A 113 5.61 -4.90 8.02
C LEU A 113 6.73 -4.69 9.04
N GLY A 114 8.00 -4.69 8.62
CA GLY A 114 9.12 -4.95 9.52
C GLY A 114 9.28 -3.96 10.68
N ALA A 115 9.29 -2.65 10.41
CA ALA A 115 9.38 -1.64 11.47
C ALA A 115 8.15 -1.68 12.41
N THR A 116 6.95 -1.81 11.86
CA THR A 116 5.70 -1.93 12.63
C THR A 116 5.69 -3.20 13.49
N MET A 117 6.30 -4.29 13.03
CA MET A 117 6.47 -5.52 13.80
C MET A 117 7.46 -5.36 14.95
N ALA A 118 8.54 -4.59 14.76
CA ALA A 118 9.46 -4.25 15.85
C ALA A 118 8.75 -3.40 16.92
N ILE A 119 7.93 -2.43 16.49
CA ILE A 119 7.10 -1.59 17.39
C ILE A 119 6.11 -2.44 18.16
N LEU A 120 5.37 -3.32 17.46
CA LEU A 120 4.40 -4.22 18.06
C LEU A 120 5.06 -5.15 19.09
N TYR A 121 6.19 -5.76 18.74
CA TYR A 121 6.97 -6.59 19.66
C TYR A 121 7.44 -5.81 20.89
N GLY A 122 7.95 -4.59 20.71
CA GLY A 122 8.36 -3.71 21.80
C GLY A 122 7.20 -3.37 22.75
N GLN A 123 6.03 -3.04 22.19
CA GLN A 123 4.83 -2.75 22.96
C GLN A 123 4.35 -3.98 23.74
N ILE A 124 4.30 -5.17 23.13
CA ILE A 124 3.84 -6.39 23.81
C ILE A 124 4.76 -6.77 24.98
N THR A 125 6.07 -6.63 24.78
CA THR A 125 7.08 -7.08 25.76
C THR A 125 7.34 -6.07 26.87
N THR A 126 7.11 -4.79 26.63
CA THR A 126 7.47 -3.73 27.58
C THR A 126 6.32 -2.81 27.98
N ASN A 127 5.19 -2.87 27.26
CA ASN A 127 4.04 -1.98 27.39
C ASN A 127 4.44 -0.49 27.37
N LYS A 128 5.47 -0.14 26.59
CA LYS A 128 5.94 1.24 26.42
C LYS A 128 5.63 1.75 25.03
N PRO A 129 5.34 3.06 24.90
CA PRO A 129 5.05 3.67 23.61
C PRO A 129 6.28 3.78 22.73
N LEU A 130 6.03 3.86 21.44
CA LEU A 130 6.98 4.32 20.44
C LEU A 130 7.14 5.84 20.54
N ILE A 131 8.36 6.31 20.36
CA ILE A 131 8.66 7.74 20.15
C ILE A 131 9.16 7.92 18.72
N VAL A 132 8.47 8.75 17.94
CA VAL A 132 8.85 9.13 16.58
C VAL A 132 9.11 10.62 16.51
N LYS A 133 10.20 11.03 15.88
CA LYS A 133 10.48 12.44 15.56
C LYS A 133 10.72 12.57 14.08
N SER A 134 10.02 13.46 13.40
CA SER A 134 10.10 13.62 11.95
C SER A 134 10.20 15.09 11.55
N SER A 135 11.14 15.42 10.67
CA SER A 135 11.23 16.74 10.05
C SER A 135 11.47 16.59 8.55
N THR A 136 10.62 17.24 7.75
CA THR A 136 10.69 17.19 6.27
C THR A 136 11.42 18.39 5.68
N ASP A 137 11.38 19.54 6.36
CA ASP A 137 11.95 20.81 5.90
C ASP A 137 13.22 21.22 6.64
N GLY A 138 13.57 20.48 7.70
CA GLY A 138 14.70 20.79 8.57
C GLY A 138 14.53 22.08 9.37
N LYS A 139 13.29 22.52 9.58
CA LYS A 139 12.92 23.67 10.41
C LYS A 139 12.00 23.25 11.54
N ILE A 140 11.00 22.45 11.22
CA ILE A 140 9.99 21.99 12.17
C ILE A 140 10.08 20.47 12.30
N GLN A 141 10.10 19.99 13.53
CA GLN A 141 10.06 18.58 13.87
C GLN A 141 8.79 18.28 14.67
N ASP A 142 8.01 17.33 14.17
CA ASP A 142 6.91 16.74 14.90
C ASP A 142 7.40 15.53 15.71
N GLU A 143 7.10 15.52 17.00
CA GLU A 143 7.40 14.46 17.96
C GLU A 143 6.11 13.80 18.42
N TYR A 144 5.98 12.50 18.15
CA TYR A 144 4.84 11.67 18.53
C TYR A 144 5.25 10.61 19.55
N GLU A 145 4.48 10.51 20.63
CA GLU A 145 4.47 9.36 21.54
C GLU A 145 3.17 8.60 21.31
N MET A 146 3.26 7.32 20.93
CA MET A 146 2.09 6.57 20.49
C MET A 146 2.19 5.06 20.74
N LEU A 147 1.02 4.43 20.80
CA LEU A 147 0.82 2.98 20.85
C LEU A 147 0.08 2.52 19.59
N LEU A 148 0.10 1.22 19.34
CA LEU A 148 -0.71 0.54 18.35
C LEU A 148 -1.90 -0.13 19.05
N ASP A 149 -3.13 0.20 18.66
CA ASP A 149 -4.32 -0.55 19.04
C ASP A 149 -4.35 -1.85 18.23
N ILE A 150 -3.99 -2.96 18.88
CA ILE A 150 -3.82 -4.27 18.24
C ILE A 150 -5.16 -4.80 17.73
N GLN A 151 -6.27 -4.50 18.40
CA GLN A 151 -7.58 -4.98 17.97
C GLN A 151 -8.07 -4.21 16.75
N LYS A 152 -7.92 -2.88 16.76
CA LYS A 152 -8.43 -2.02 15.68
C LYS A 152 -7.47 -1.80 14.52
N ASN A 153 -6.20 -2.23 14.64
CA ASN A 153 -5.12 -1.92 13.71
C ASN A 153 -5.00 -0.40 13.44
N LYS A 154 -4.95 0.40 14.51
CA LYS A 154 -4.92 1.87 14.43
C LYS A 154 -3.93 2.48 15.41
N PRO A 155 -3.32 3.63 15.08
CA PRO A 155 -2.49 4.36 16.02
C PRO A 155 -3.31 4.94 17.16
N VAL A 156 -2.74 4.93 18.36
CA VAL A 156 -3.23 5.64 19.54
C VAL A 156 -2.18 6.67 19.93
N ILE A 157 -2.44 7.94 19.62
CA ILE A 157 -1.53 9.05 19.93
C ILE A 157 -1.70 9.40 21.40
N LEU A 158 -0.63 9.27 22.18
CA LEU A 158 -0.59 9.67 23.59
C LEU A 158 -0.15 11.13 23.74
N LYS A 159 0.81 11.54 22.91
CA LYS A 159 1.38 12.88 22.94
C LYS A 159 1.83 13.32 21.54
N HIS A 160 1.63 14.60 21.22
CA HIS A 160 2.16 15.23 20.02
C HIS A 160 2.72 16.61 20.40
N GLU A 161 3.97 16.86 20.04
CA GLU A 161 4.64 18.15 20.21
C GLU A 161 5.34 18.55 18.91
N THR A 162 5.55 19.86 18.77
CA THR A 162 6.30 20.42 17.64
C THR A 162 7.48 21.22 18.17
N LYS A 163 8.66 21.04 17.58
CA LYS A 163 9.92 21.70 17.98
C LYS A 163 10.66 22.25 16.78
N GLU A 164 11.38 23.34 16.97
CA GLU A 164 12.31 23.85 15.96
C GLU A 164 13.58 23.00 15.91
N VAL A 165 14.02 22.69 14.70
CA VAL A 165 15.23 21.92 14.41
C VAL A 165 16.00 22.56 13.26
N ALA A 166 17.25 22.15 13.07
CA ALA A 166 18.12 22.65 12.01
C ALA A 166 18.38 21.65 10.88
N LYS A 167 17.82 20.43 10.97
CA LYS A 167 18.08 19.33 10.03
C LYS A 167 16.83 18.49 9.83
N ALA A 168 16.58 18.13 8.57
CA ALA A 168 15.58 17.13 8.20
C ALA A 168 16.04 15.73 8.60
N GLY A 169 15.09 14.81 8.67
CA GLY A 169 15.35 13.41 9.00
C GLY A 169 14.25 12.81 9.86
N LEU A 170 14.43 11.51 10.15
CA LEU A 170 13.57 10.76 11.03
C LEU A 170 14.38 10.23 12.22
N SER A 171 13.75 10.18 13.38
CA SER A 171 14.23 9.43 14.53
C SER A 171 13.11 8.56 15.08
N LEU A 172 13.45 7.31 15.38
CA LEU A 172 12.52 6.30 15.90
C LEU A 172 13.15 5.66 17.13
N SER A 173 12.38 5.54 18.21
CA SER A 173 12.86 4.92 19.45
C SER A 173 11.79 4.04 20.07
N ILE A 174 12.13 2.77 20.30
CA ILE A 174 11.25 1.79 20.95
C ILE A 174 11.96 1.15 22.13
N ARG A 175 11.18 0.67 23.11
CA ARG A 175 11.66 -0.22 24.15
C ARG A 175 11.22 -1.64 23.83
N LEU A 176 12.13 -2.60 23.88
CA LEU A 176 11.85 -4.01 23.59
C LEU A 176 12.64 -4.94 24.51
N GLU A 177 12.13 -6.14 24.73
CA GLU A 177 12.91 -7.21 25.38
C GLU A 177 13.88 -7.86 24.37
N GLY A 178 15.14 -8.00 24.75
CA GLY A 178 16.18 -8.55 23.88
C GLY A 178 17.23 -9.34 24.66
N ASP A 179 18.04 -10.11 23.94
CA ASP A 179 19.22 -10.79 24.48
C ASP A 179 20.45 -10.36 23.67
N TYR A 180 21.12 -9.30 24.14
CA TYR A 180 22.29 -8.75 23.43
C TYR A 180 23.52 -9.64 23.61
N SER A 181 23.63 -10.36 24.73
CA SER A 181 24.73 -11.30 24.96
C SER A 181 24.89 -12.32 23.82
N LYS A 182 23.77 -12.81 23.28
CA LYS A 182 23.75 -13.73 22.13
C LYS A 182 23.66 -13.02 20.78
N ALA A 183 22.90 -11.91 20.68
CA ALA A 183 22.66 -11.24 19.40
C ALA A 183 23.81 -10.30 18.98
N GLY A 184 24.63 -9.84 19.93
CA GLY A 184 25.54 -8.71 19.74
C GLY A 184 26.59 -8.93 18.64
N SER A 185 27.16 -10.13 18.51
CA SER A 185 28.09 -10.45 17.41
C SER A 185 27.40 -10.34 16.05
N LYS A 186 26.23 -10.96 15.89
CA LYS A 186 25.45 -10.92 14.65
C LYS A 186 24.98 -9.51 14.29
N ILE A 187 24.63 -8.69 15.29
CA ILE A 187 24.29 -7.29 15.06
C ILE A 187 25.49 -6.51 14.53
N ARG A 188 26.67 -6.68 15.14
CA ARG A 188 27.90 -6.02 14.67
C ARG A 188 28.30 -6.48 13.27
N ASP A 189 28.24 -7.79 13.01
CA ASP A 189 28.51 -8.37 11.69
C ASP A 189 27.56 -7.76 10.64
N TYR A 190 26.27 -7.64 10.96
CA TYR A 190 25.28 -7.05 10.06
C TYR A 190 25.57 -5.58 9.75
N VAL A 191 25.88 -4.75 10.77
CA VAL A 191 26.22 -3.34 10.58
C VAL A 191 27.48 -3.20 9.71
N TYR A 192 28.51 -4.02 9.98
CA TYR A 192 29.75 -4.05 9.19
C TYR A 192 29.48 -4.48 7.74
N GLN A 193 28.80 -5.61 7.53
CA GLN A 193 28.47 -6.11 6.19
C GLN A 193 27.59 -5.14 5.40
N THR A 194 26.66 -4.45 6.07
CA THR A 194 25.87 -3.39 5.43
C THR A 194 26.78 -2.26 4.98
N SER A 195 27.71 -1.82 5.82
CA SER A 195 28.64 -0.73 5.46
C SER A 195 29.55 -1.07 4.27
N LEU A 196 29.91 -2.36 4.09
CA LEU A 196 30.66 -2.85 2.91
C LEU A 196 29.88 -2.68 1.61
N ILE A 197 28.58 -3.03 1.60
CA ILE A 197 27.72 -2.97 0.41
C ILE A 197 26.99 -1.63 0.25
N THR A 198 27.12 -0.72 1.21
CA THR A 198 26.66 0.68 1.10
C THR A 198 27.82 1.65 1.37
N PRO A 199 28.88 1.65 0.53
CA PRO A 199 30.09 2.46 0.72
C PRO A 199 29.83 3.97 0.60
N TYR A 200 28.62 4.37 0.18
CA TYR A 200 28.16 5.75 0.11
C TYR A 200 27.43 6.23 1.39
N ALA A 201 27.17 5.33 2.34
CA ALA A 201 26.50 5.61 3.61
C ALA A 201 27.50 5.75 4.75
N THR A 202 27.20 6.64 5.71
CA THR A 202 27.82 6.63 7.03
C THR A 202 26.88 5.90 7.98
N ILE A 203 27.38 4.84 8.63
CA ILE A 203 26.61 4.06 9.61
C ILE A 203 27.37 4.08 10.94
N THR A 204 26.72 4.59 11.97
CA THR A 204 27.25 4.61 13.34
C THR A 204 26.38 3.73 14.22
N PHE A 205 27.01 2.84 14.99
CA PHE A 205 26.35 1.93 15.92
C PHE A 205 26.96 2.06 17.31
N ASP A 206 26.15 2.51 18.27
CA ASP A 206 26.49 2.56 19.69
C ASP A 206 25.87 1.36 20.40
N ASP A 207 26.72 0.49 20.92
CA ASP A 207 26.29 -0.75 21.57
C ASP A 207 25.96 -0.54 23.06
N PRO A 208 25.29 -1.50 23.73
CA PRO A 208 24.91 -1.36 25.13
C PRO A 208 26.07 -1.53 26.12
N LYS A 209 27.26 -1.94 25.64
CA LYS A 209 28.49 -2.06 26.44
C LYS A 209 29.31 -0.76 26.41
N GLY A 210 28.94 0.19 25.57
CA GLY A 210 29.61 1.49 25.40
C GLY A 210 30.56 1.55 24.20
N ASP A 211 30.70 0.46 23.46
CA ASP A 211 31.51 0.42 22.24
C ASP A 211 30.80 1.19 21.12
N LYS A 212 31.58 1.98 20.38
CA LYS A 212 31.08 2.78 19.26
C LYS A 212 31.75 2.36 17.98
N TYR A 213 30.94 1.91 17.02
CA TYR A 213 31.37 1.49 15.71
C TYR A 213 30.95 2.56 14.70
N ARG A 214 31.90 3.11 13.94
CA ARG A 214 31.61 4.16 12.96
C ARG A 214 32.22 3.82 11.62
N TYR A 215 31.37 3.50 10.66
CA TYR A 215 31.73 3.22 9.28
C TYR A 215 31.38 4.45 8.44
N THR A 216 32.39 5.19 8.00
CA THR A 216 32.18 6.43 7.23
C THR A 216 32.16 6.13 5.74
N LYS A 217 31.27 6.80 5.01
CA LYS A 217 31.21 6.69 3.54
C LYS A 217 32.58 6.94 2.88
N VAL A 218 32.88 6.09 1.91
CA VAL A 218 34.09 6.11 1.07
C VAL A 218 33.79 6.71 -0.30
N VAL A 219 32.56 6.55 -0.76
CA VAL A 219 32.08 6.99 -2.07
C VAL A 219 31.08 8.13 -1.89
N ARG A 220 31.10 9.11 -2.81
CA ARG A 220 30.19 10.28 -2.79
C ARG A 220 29.14 10.25 -3.91
N THR A 221 29.13 9.18 -4.70
CA THR A 221 28.18 8.91 -5.77
C THR A 221 27.24 7.80 -5.33
N MET A 222 25.94 8.00 -5.48
CA MET A 222 24.95 6.96 -5.21
C MET A 222 24.54 6.25 -6.51
N PRO A 223 24.09 4.98 -6.42
CA PRO A 223 23.42 4.33 -7.54
C PRO A 223 22.16 5.10 -7.92
N PRO A 224 21.69 4.98 -9.18
CA PRO A 224 20.42 5.56 -9.59
C PRO A 224 19.29 4.99 -8.73
N SER A 225 18.35 5.85 -8.31
CA SER A 225 17.23 5.40 -7.49
C SER A 225 16.33 4.45 -8.28
N PRO A 226 15.85 3.35 -7.67
CA PRO A 226 14.96 2.44 -8.36
C PRO A 226 13.64 3.13 -8.71
N THR A 227 13.08 2.83 -9.87
CA THR A 227 11.84 3.44 -10.37
C THR A 227 10.65 2.50 -10.17
N ILE A 228 9.47 3.06 -9.96
CA ILE A 228 8.23 2.28 -9.99
C ILE A 228 7.97 1.86 -11.43
N ILE A 229 7.74 0.57 -11.65
CA ILE A 229 7.44 0.02 -12.97
C ILE A 229 6.06 -0.64 -13.00
N ARG A 230 5.54 -0.75 -14.22
CA ARG A 230 4.42 -1.62 -14.54
C ARG A 230 4.90 -3.07 -14.55
N PRO A 231 4.05 -4.03 -14.17
CA PRO A 231 4.47 -5.42 -14.15
C PRO A 231 4.68 -5.97 -15.57
N HIS A 232 5.44 -7.05 -15.66
CA HIS A 232 5.71 -7.76 -16.90
C HIS A 232 4.60 -8.78 -17.19
N PRO A 233 4.13 -8.95 -18.44
CA PRO A 233 3.06 -9.89 -18.79
C PRO A 233 3.23 -11.33 -18.28
N HIS A 234 4.43 -11.91 -18.40
CA HIS A 234 4.70 -13.30 -17.95
C HIS A 234 4.44 -13.56 -16.45
N GLY A 235 4.45 -12.52 -15.60
CA GLY A 235 4.29 -12.69 -14.15
C GLY A 235 2.86 -12.50 -13.64
N ILE A 236 1.88 -12.46 -14.53
CA ILE A 236 0.53 -11.98 -14.22
C ILE A 236 -0.45 -13.14 -14.05
N ASP A 237 -1.14 -13.13 -12.92
CA ASP A 237 -2.27 -14.01 -12.62
C ASP A 237 -3.62 -13.30 -12.82
N VAL A 238 -4.70 -14.09 -12.76
CA VAL A 238 -6.08 -13.60 -12.92
C VAL A 238 -6.45 -12.53 -11.88
N GLU A 239 -6.00 -12.68 -10.64
CA GLU A 239 -6.30 -11.73 -9.56
C GLU A 239 -5.62 -10.39 -9.80
N THR A 240 -4.38 -10.39 -10.28
CA THR A 240 -3.65 -9.19 -10.68
C THR A 240 -4.38 -8.47 -11.82
N ILE A 241 -4.90 -9.21 -12.81
CA ILE A 241 -5.72 -8.63 -13.89
C ILE A 241 -6.99 -8.00 -13.31
N ARG A 242 -7.70 -8.68 -12.41
CA ARG A 242 -8.91 -8.13 -11.75
C ARG A 242 -8.62 -6.85 -10.97
N ARG A 243 -7.51 -6.79 -10.25
CA ARG A 243 -7.08 -5.56 -9.56
C ARG A 243 -6.82 -4.41 -10.53
N MET A 244 -6.11 -4.69 -11.63
CA MET A 244 -5.90 -3.70 -12.69
C MET A 244 -7.21 -3.25 -13.33
N LEU A 245 -8.21 -4.14 -13.40
CA LEU A 245 -9.52 -3.79 -13.89
C LEU A 245 -10.21 -2.80 -12.97
N LEU A 246 -10.24 -3.02 -11.65
CA LEU A 246 -10.84 -2.07 -10.71
C LEU A 246 -10.31 -0.64 -10.90
N ASP A 247 -9.01 -0.48 -11.18
CA ASP A 247 -8.38 0.82 -11.47
C ASP A 247 -8.81 1.43 -12.83
N THR A 248 -9.37 0.65 -13.75
CA THR A 248 -9.87 1.10 -15.06
C THR A 248 -11.36 1.46 -15.03
N HIS A 249 -12.10 1.01 -14.01
CA HIS A 249 -13.53 1.22 -13.93
C HIS A 249 -13.84 2.68 -13.59
N TYR A 250 -14.93 3.18 -14.15
CA TYR A 250 -15.44 4.47 -13.73
C TYR A 250 -15.97 4.33 -12.29
N GLN A 251 -15.38 5.07 -11.35
CA GLN A 251 -15.87 5.09 -9.97
C GLN A 251 -17.30 5.62 -9.94
N ILE A 252 -18.22 4.75 -9.54
CA ILE A 252 -19.61 5.10 -9.37
C ILE A 252 -19.67 6.12 -8.21
N PRO A 253 -20.22 7.31 -8.43
CA PRO A 253 -20.29 8.30 -7.37
C PRO A 253 -21.20 7.83 -6.25
N ALA A 254 -20.77 8.04 -5.00
CA ALA A 254 -21.66 7.92 -3.86
C ALA A 254 -22.82 8.92 -4.00
N VAL A 255 -24.03 8.48 -3.64
CA VAL A 255 -25.22 9.34 -3.68
C VAL A 255 -25.35 10.04 -2.33
N ASP A 256 -24.40 10.93 -2.06
CA ASP A 256 -24.41 11.80 -0.88
C ASP A 256 -25.22 13.08 -1.13
N ASP A 257 -25.36 13.92 -0.11
CA ASP A 257 -26.11 15.19 -0.20
C ASP A 257 -25.58 16.09 -1.33
N ASN A 258 -24.27 16.11 -1.56
CA ASN A 258 -23.64 16.90 -2.62
C ASN A 258 -24.04 16.38 -4.01
N MET A 259 -24.03 15.07 -4.21
CA MET A 259 -24.45 14.44 -5.45
C MET A 259 -25.95 14.65 -5.69
N ILE A 260 -26.79 14.54 -4.67
CA ILE A 260 -28.23 14.81 -4.76
C ILE A 260 -28.48 16.28 -5.15
N LEU A 261 -27.78 17.22 -4.54
CA LEU A 261 -27.86 18.64 -4.90
C LEU A 261 -27.45 18.88 -6.35
N LYS A 262 -26.38 18.22 -6.80
CA LYS A 262 -25.92 18.29 -8.19
C LYS A 262 -26.95 17.74 -9.18
N VAL A 263 -27.54 16.57 -8.89
CA VAL A 263 -28.61 15.98 -9.70
C VAL A 263 -29.82 16.93 -9.78
N ARG A 264 -30.26 17.48 -8.63
CA ARG A 264 -31.36 18.45 -8.58
C ARG A 264 -31.08 19.69 -9.42
N LYS A 265 -29.86 20.24 -9.33
CA LYS A 265 -29.44 21.41 -10.11
C LYS A 265 -29.44 21.13 -11.62
N GLU A 266 -28.83 20.03 -12.07
CA GLU A 266 -28.73 19.71 -13.50
C GLU A 266 -30.11 19.37 -14.11
N LEU A 267 -30.97 18.68 -13.37
CA LEU A 267 -32.32 18.37 -13.81
C LEU A 267 -33.29 19.56 -13.69
N GLY A 268 -32.92 20.63 -12.97
CA GLY A 268 -33.79 21.77 -12.72
C GLY A 268 -34.99 21.39 -11.85
N LEU A 269 -34.74 20.59 -10.81
CA LEU A 269 -35.73 20.25 -9.81
C LEU A 269 -35.77 21.40 -8.79
N ALA A 270 -36.90 22.12 -8.71
CA ALA A 270 -37.19 22.97 -7.56
C ALA A 270 -37.30 22.11 -6.29
N ASN A 271 -37.29 22.68 -5.08
CA ASN A 271 -37.42 22.00 -3.78
C ASN A 271 -38.77 21.27 -3.55
N LYS A 272 -39.46 20.84 -4.62
CA LYS A 272 -40.69 20.05 -4.59
C LYS A 272 -40.33 18.55 -4.57
N ASN A 273 -41.03 17.77 -3.75
CA ASN A 273 -41.00 16.31 -3.79
C ASN A 273 -41.60 15.86 -5.13
N LEU A 274 -40.75 15.55 -6.10
CA LEU A 274 -41.14 14.99 -7.38
C LEU A 274 -41.22 13.47 -7.27
N SER A 275 -42.20 12.89 -7.94
CA SER A 275 -42.34 11.44 -8.05
C SER A 275 -41.23 10.83 -8.91
N TYR A 276 -40.97 9.54 -8.71
CA TYR A 276 -39.97 8.80 -9.49
C TYR A 276 -40.18 8.97 -11.01
N SER A 277 -41.42 8.86 -11.50
CA SER A 277 -41.74 8.98 -12.94
C SER A 277 -41.39 10.37 -13.50
N GLU A 278 -41.67 11.45 -12.76
CA GLU A 278 -41.34 12.81 -13.16
C GLU A 278 -39.84 13.06 -13.24
N ILE A 279 -39.07 12.48 -12.31
CA ILE A 279 -37.60 12.55 -12.31
C ILE A 279 -37.05 11.83 -13.54
N MET A 280 -37.57 10.63 -13.86
CA MET A 280 -37.13 9.87 -15.02
C MET A 280 -37.48 10.53 -16.36
N ASP A 281 -38.67 11.15 -16.48
CA ASP A 281 -39.08 11.89 -17.70
C ASP A 281 -38.17 13.11 -17.95
N LYS A 282 -37.91 13.92 -16.92
CA LYS A 282 -36.97 15.05 -17.01
C LYS A 282 -35.56 14.60 -17.37
N THR A 283 -35.15 13.46 -16.84
CA THR A 283 -33.85 12.87 -17.12
C THR A 283 -33.70 12.50 -18.59
N GLN A 284 -34.70 11.85 -19.19
CA GLN A 284 -34.66 11.52 -20.62
C GLN A 284 -34.59 12.78 -21.49
N LYS A 285 -35.42 13.79 -21.19
CA LYS A 285 -35.46 15.06 -21.92
C LYS A 285 -34.13 15.81 -21.89
N LYS A 286 -33.43 15.80 -20.75
CA LYS A 286 -32.15 16.51 -20.54
C LYS A 286 -30.91 15.65 -20.74
N TRP A 287 -31.04 14.36 -21.07
CA TRP A 287 -29.95 13.37 -20.99
C TRP A 287 -28.62 13.84 -21.59
N LYS A 288 -28.65 14.42 -22.81
CA LYS A 288 -27.46 14.89 -23.52
C LYS A 288 -26.73 16.05 -22.83
N ALA A 289 -27.41 16.84 -22.01
CA ALA A 289 -26.83 17.95 -21.26
C ALA A 289 -26.30 17.52 -19.87
N LEU A 290 -26.71 16.36 -19.36
CA LEU A 290 -26.30 15.87 -18.04
C LEU A 290 -24.83 15.45 -18.04
N THR A 291 -24.17 15.67 -16.91
CA THR A 291 -22.80 15.18 -16.68
C THR A 291 -22.80 13.66 -16.49
N ARG A 292 -21.66 13.00 -16.79
CA ARG A 292 -21.51 11.53 -16.62
C ARG A 292 -21.86 11.03 -15.20
N PRO A 293 -21.46 11.71 -14.10
CA PRO A 293 -21.89 11.31 -12.76
C PRO A 293 -23.42 11.31 -12.61
N VAL A 294 -24.10 12.36 -13.04
CA VAL A 294 -25.57 12.47 -12.94
C VAL A 294 -26.26 11.42 -13.81
N ARG A 295 -25.78 11.18 -15.04
CA ARG A 295 -26.30 10.08 -15.89
C ARG A 295 -26.17 8.72 -15.22
N THR A 296 -25.05 8.48 -14.54
CA THR A 296 -24.78 7.20 -13.86
C THR A 296 -25.73 7.00 -12.68
N VAL A 297 -25.89 8.01 -11.82
CA VAL A 297 -26.87 7.97 -10.71
C VAL A 297 -28.28 7.74 -11.23
N MET A 298 -28.67 8.46 -12.30
CA MET A 298 -30.00 8.28 -12.88
C MET A 298 -30.22 6.91 -13.51
N ALA A 299 -29.18 6.34 -14.11
CA ALA A 299 -29.25 4.99 -14.64
C ALA A 299 -29.41 3.94 -13.51
N LEU A 300 -28.67 4.08 -12.41
CA LEU A 300 -28.84 3.23 -11.21
C LEU A 300 -30.25 3.36 -10.65
N MET A 301 -30.75 4.58 -10.47
CA MET A 301 -32.12 4.85 -10.02
C MET A 301 -33.14 4.14 -10.91
N SER A 302 -32.89 4.10 -12.23
CA SER A 302 -33.78 3.44 -13.18
C SER A 302 -33.87 1.92 -13.01
N PHE A 303 -32.77 1.24 -12.75
CA PHE A 303 -32.73 -0.22 -12.60
C PHE A 303 -33.12 -0.65 -11.18
N LEU A 304 -32.69 0.08 -10.16
CA LEU A 304 -32.99 -0.23 -8.77
C LEU A 304 -34.40 0.17 -8.34
N LYS A 305 -35.06 1.06 -9.10
CA LYS A 305 -36.39 1.62 -8.77
C LYS A 305 -36.43 2.27 -7.37
N MET A 306 -35.31 2.87 -6.97
CA MET A 306 -35.13 3.52 -5.66
C MET A 306 -35.26 5.04 -5.75
N ASP A 307 -35.60 5.67 -4.63
CA ASP A 307 -35.46 7.12 -4.47
C ASP A 307 -34.04 7.49 -4.00
N PHE A 308 -33.74 8.79 -3.87
CA PHE A 308 -32.42 9.25 -3.44
C PHE A 308 -32.07 8.84 -2.01
N GLU A 309 -33.05 8.69 -1.11
CA GLU A 309 -32.81 8.34 0.28
C GLU A 309 -32.45 6.86 0.43
N LYS A 310 -33.11 5.98 -0.32
CA LYS A 310 -32.71 4.56 -0.39
C LYS A 310 -31.36 4.43 -1.09
N LEU A 311 -31.15 5.13 -2.21
CA LEU A 311 -29.92 5.03 -2.97
C LEU A 311 -28.70 5.52 -2.18
N SER A 312 -28.84 6.52 -1.30
CA SER A 312 -27.76 6.98 -0.40
C SER A 312 -27.38 5.96 0.67
N LYS A 313 -28.27 5.01 0.98
CA LYS A 313 -28.06 3.88 1.89
C LYS A 313 -27.76 2.58 1.14
N THR A 314 -27.31 2.67 -0.12
CA THR A 314 -26.88 1.51 -0.91
C THR A 314 -25.44 1.66 -1.37
N THR A 315 -24.75 0.55 -1.54
CA THR A 315 -23.44 0.50 -2.22
C THR A 315 -23.52 -0.48 -3.37
N ILE A 316 -23.17 -0.02 -4.57
CA ILE A 316 -23.10 -0.91 -5.74
C ILE A 316 -21.89 -1.81 -5.58
N GLU A 317 -22.13 -3.12 -5.54
CA GLU A 317 -21.09 -4.14 -5.38
C GLU A 317 -20.58 -4.60 -6.75
N GLU A 318 -21.50 -4.86 -7.69
CA GLU A 318 -21.15 -5.42 -8.99
C GLU A 318 -22.14 -5.00 -10.09
N ILE A 319 -21.63 -4.74 -11.30
CA ILE A 319 -22.44 -4.60 -12.51
C ILE A 319 -21.97 -5.67 -13.50
N ASP A 320 -22.66 -6.80 -13.52
CA ASP A 320 -22.36 -7.92 -14.39
C ASP A 320 -23.12 -7.79 -15.71
N ILE A 321 -22.41 -7.33 -16.74
CA ILE A 321 -22.95 -7.17 -18.09
C ILE A 321 -23.22 -8.52 -18.77
N GLY A 322 -22.42 -9.55 -18.44
CA GLY A 322 -22.55 -10.89 -19.03
C GLY A 322 -23.83 -11.59 -18.57
N ASN A 323 -24.09 -11.57 -17.27
CA ASN A 323 -25.32 -12.12 -16.71
C ASN A 323 -26.47 -11.11 -16.66
N LYS A 324 -26.22 -9.86 -17.07
CA LYS A 324 -27.19 -8.75 -17.06
C LYS A 324 -27.72 -8.50 -15.65
N LYS A 325 -26.86 -8.50 -14.65
CA LYS A 325 -27.23 -8.29 -13.24
C LYS A 325 -26.54 -7.07 -12.65
N LEU A 326 -27.26 -6.38 -11.78
CA LEU A 326 -26.74 -5.31 -10.93
C LEU A 326 -26.90 -5.75 -9.48
N THR A 327 -25.80 -5.85 -8.77
CA THR A 327 -25.76 -6.28 -7.36
C THR A 327 -25.37 -5.10 -6.48
N TYR A 328 -26.13 -4.91 -5.40
CA TYR A 328 -25.90 -3.84 -4.44
C TYR A 328 -26.09 -4.34 -3.00
N TRP A 329 -25.33 -3.76 -2.08
CA TRP A 329 -25.51 -3.91 -0.65
C TRP A 329 -26.55 -2.91 -0.16
N ASP A 330 -27.61 -3.41 0.48
CA ASP A 330 -28.60 -2.60 1.20
C ASP A 330 -28.19 -2.48 2.67
N PHE A 331 -27.86 -1.27 3.14
CA PHE A 331 -27.52 -1.07 4.56
C PHE A 331 -28.73 -1.13 5.49
N GLY A 332 -29.95 -0.89 4.99
CA GLY A 332 -31.17 -0.98 5.77
C GLY A 332 -31.53 -2.44 6.11
N GLU A 333 -31.39 -3.33 5.13
CA GLU A 333 -31.70 -4.75 5.28
C GLU A 333 -30.47 -5.63 5.56
N SER A 334 -29.26 -5.06 5.45
CA SER A 334 -27.97 -5.74 5.65
C SER A 334 -27.81 -6.99 4.77
N GLN A 335 -28.18 -6.88 3.49
CA GLN A 335 -28.06 -7.96 2.51
C GLN A 335 -27.66 -7.45 1.12
N SER A 336 -27.00 -8.31 0.35
CA SER A 336 -26.75 -8.10 -1.08
C SER A 336 -27.99 -8.50 -1.89
N VAL A 337 -28.48 -7.59 -2.72
CA VAL A 337 -29.62 -7.81 -3.61
C VAL A 337 -29.15 -7.72 -5.06
N SER A 338 -29.59 -8.64 -5.90
CA SER A 338 -29.28 -8.65 -7.34
C SER A 338 -30.55 -8.40 -8.15
N VAL A 339 -30.50 -7.44 -9.07
CA VAL A 339 -31.59 -7.10 -9.98
C VAL A 339 -31.20 -7.34 -11.44
N ASP A 340 -32.16 -7.75 -12.26
CA ASP A 340 -31.93 -7.94 -13.69
C ASP A 340 -31.90 -6.58 -14.42
N MET A 341 -30.92 -6.43 -15.30
CA MET A 341 -30.72 -5.28 -16.16
C MET A 341 -31.25 -5.58 -17.57
N ASP A 342 -32.37 -4.95 -17.92
CA ASP A 342 -32.89 -4.97 -19.29
C ASP A 342 -31.91 -4.29 -20.29
N PRO A 343 -31.35 -5.01 -21.27
CA PRO A 343 -30.45 -4.47 -22.29
C PRO A 343 -31.09 -3.43 -23.22
N GLU A 344 -32.41 -3.50 -23.42
CA GLU A 344 -33.15 -2.58 -24.28
C GLU A 344 -33.47 -1.26 -23.57
N SER A 345 -33.25 -1.18 -22.26
CA SER A 345 -33.41 0.04 -21.49
C SER A 345 -32.50 1.15 -21.99
N PHE A 346 -33.06 2.36 -22.12
CA PHE A 346 -32.33 3.58 -22.46
C PHE A 346 -31.08 3.81 -21.57
N TYR A 347 -31.15 3.36 -20.32
CA TYR A 347 -30.11 3.56 -19.31
C TYR A 347 -29.01 2.49 -19.33
N TYR A 348 -29.23 1.35 -20.01
CA TYR A 348 -28.32 0.22 -19.97
C TYR A 348 -26.91 0.59 -20.44
N LYS A 349 -26.80 1.29 -21.58
CA LYS A 349 -25.51 1.72 -22.15
C LYS A 349 -24.69 2.57 -21.18
N GLN A 350 -25.33 3.37 -20.33
CA GLN A 350 -24.64 4.19 -19.35
C GLN A 350 -23.94 3.34 -18.29
N LEU A 351 -24.64 2.35 -17.71
CA LEU A 351 -24.05 1.43 -16.73
C LEU A 351 -23.07 0.45 -17.38
N ALA A 352 -23.36 -0.05 -18.58
CA ALA A 352 -22.40 -0.87 -19.32
C ALA A 352 -21.09 -0.12 -19.55
N SER A 353 -21.14 1.17 -19.89
CA SER A 353 -19.93 1.98 -20.09
C SER A 353 -19.12 2.25 -18.82
N THR A 354 -19.67 2.06 -17.62
CA THR A 354 -18.90 2.23 -16.38
C THR A 354 -18.01 1.03 -16.09
N VAL A 355 -18.35 -0.14 -16.63
CA VAL A 355 -17.66 -1.41 -16.37
C VAL A 355 -16.98 -2.04 -17.59
N GLN A 356 -17.23 -1.56 -18.80
CA GLN A 356 -16.54 -2.05 -20.00
C GLN A 356 -15.00 -1.87 -19.94
N GLY A 357 -14.51 -0.85 -19.24
CA GLY A 357 -13.06 -0.61 -19.13
C GLY A 357 -12.38 -0.34 -20.49
N GLU A 358 -11.09 -0.64 -20.58
CA GLU A 358 -10.26 -0.42 -21.78
C GLU A 358 -10.38 -1.59 -22.78
N THR A 359 -10.02 -1.35 -24.05
CA THR A 359 -9.84 -2.45 -25.02
C THR A 359 -8.63 -3.30 -24.64
N LEU A 360 -8.60 -4.56 -25.07
CA LEU A 360 -7.49 -5.48 -24.80
C LEU A 360 -6.14 -4.89 -25.19
N THR A 361 -6.03 -4.33 -26.39
CA THR A 361 -4.76 -3.75 -26.85
C THR A 361 -4.34 -2.51 -26.06
N SER A 362 -5.29 -1.67 -25.65
CA SER A 362 -5.04 -0.50 -24.80
C SER A 362 -4.61 -0.94 -23.41
N PHE A 363 -5.32 -1.90 -22.82
CA PHE A 363 -5.00 -2.47 -21.53
C PHE A 363 -3.58 -3.04 -21.52
N LEU A 364 -3.25 -3.86 -22.51
CA LEU A 364 -1.92 -4.46 -22.64
C LEU A 364 -0.81 -3.40 -22.72
N SER A 365 -0.99 -2.40 -23.58
CA SER A 365 0.01 -1.37 -23.82
C SER A 365 0.17 -0.39 -22.64
N LYS A 366 -0.93 -0.12 -21.90
CA LYS A 366 -0.93 0.83 -20.79
C LYS A 366 -0.62 0.20 -19.43
N ARG A 367 -0.93 -1.07 -19.21
CA ARG A 367 -0.81 -1.71 -17.89
C ARG A 367 0.42 -2.57 -17.74
N PHE A 368 1.06 -2.99 -18.84
CA PHE A 368 2.31 -3.75 -18.78
C PHE A 368 3.50 -2.96 -19.28
N GLN A 369 4.67 -3.27 -18.73
CA GLN A 369 5.93 -2.80 -19.29
C GLN A 369 6.24 -3.56 -20.59
N ARG A 370 7.01 -2.93 -21.49
CA ARG A 370 7.55 -3.56 -22.69
C ARG A 370 6.50 -4.11 -23.69
N VAL A 371 5.25 -3.68 -23.58
CA VAL A 371 4.19 -3.98 -24.56
C VAL A 371 3.82 -2.72 -25.33
N GLY A 372 4.13 -2.71 -26.62
CA GLY A 372 3.68 -1.67 -27.55
C GLY A 372 2.42 -2.07 -28.33
N PRO A 373 1.83 -1.14 -29.12
CA PRO A 373 0.62 -1.41 -29.89
C PRO A 373 0.77 -2.63 -30.83
N THR A 374 1.91 -2.77 -31.50
CA THR A 374 2.18 -3.90 -32.41
C THR A 374 2.23 -5.23 -31.65
N THR A 375 2.95 -5.28 -30.52
CA THR A 375 3.02 -6.47 -29.67
C THR A 375 1.65 -6.84 -29.11
N ALA A 376 0.85 -5.84 -28.71
CA ALA A 376 -0.50 -6.05 -28.21
C ALA A 376 -1.44 -6.66 -29.28
N LEU A 377 -1.29 -6.25 -30.54
CA LEU A 377 -2.05 -6.84 -31.66
C LEU A 377 -1.65 -8.29 -31.93
N LYS A 378 -0.33 -8.57 -32.01
CA LYS A 378 0.20 -9.93 -32.14
C LYS A 378 -0.27 -10.84 -31.01
N PHE A 379 -0.24 -10.33 -29.78
CA PHE A 379 -0.73 -11.05 -28.62
C PHE A 379 -2.23 -11.37 -28.73
N ALA A 380 -3.05 -10.39 -29.13
CA ALA A 380 -4.48 -10.60 -29.29
C ALA A 380 -4.79 -11.70 -30.33
N GLU A 381 -4.05 -11.71 -31.43
CA GLU A 381 -4.12 -12.77 -32.45
C GLU A 381 -3.72 -14.14 -31.89
N PHE A 382 -2.57 -14.22 -31.21
CA PHE A 382 -2.09 -15.45 -30.55
C PHE A 382 -3.10 -16.00 -29.55
N ALA A 383 -3.63 -15.14 -28.67
CA ALA A 383 -4.58 -15.51 -27.64
C ALA A 383 -6.00 -15.72 -28.18
N LYS A 384 -6.23 -15.51 -29.48
CA LYS A 384 -7.54 -15.60 -30.16
C LYS A 384 -8.59 -14.71 -29.49
N PHE A 385 -8.22 -13.46 -29.23
CA PHE A 385 -9.13 -12.41 -28.76
C PHE A 385 -9.22 -11.29 -29.80
N LYS A 386 -10.36 -10.61 -29.85
CA LYS A 386 -10.51 -9.41 -30.68
C LYS A 386 -9.74 -8.25 -30.06
N PRO A 387 -8.95 -7.47 -30.82
CA PRO A 387 -8.22 -6.31 -30.29
C PRO A 387 -9.09 -5.29 -29.54
N GLU A 388 -10.32 -5.10 -30.02
CA GLU A 388 -11.34 -4.20 -29.48
C GLU A 388 -12.17 -4.81 -28.34
N HIS A 389 -11.95 -6.08 -28.00
CA HIS A 389 -12.62 -6.72 -26.87
C HIS A 389 -12.29 -5.97 -25.59
N ARG A 390 -13.32 -5.74 -24.76
CA ARG A 390 -13.25 -4.91 -23.57
C ARG A 390 -12.91 -5.78 -22.38
N ILE A 391 -11.81 -5.48 -21.68
CA ILE A 391 -11.33 -6.37 -20.60
C ILE A 391 -12.34 -6.45 -19.45
N GLY A 392 -13.06 -5.36 -19.17
CA GLY A 392 -14.06 -5.35 -18.10
C GLY A 392 -15.31 -6.18 -18.38
N THR A 393 -15.48 -6.67 -19.62
CA THR A 393 -16.57 -7.58 -19.98
C THR A 393 -16.13 -9.05 -20.10
N MET A 394 -14.86 -9.35 -19.81
CA MET A 394 -14.36 -10.73 -19.89
C MET A 394 -14.94 -11.58 -18.76
N THR A 395 -15.39 -12.78 -19.13
CA THR A 395 -15.79 -13.82 -18.17
C THR A 395 -14.59 -14.36 -17.40
N ASN A 396 -14.84 -15.06 -16.29
CA ASN A 396 -13.77 -15.73 -15.53
C ASN A 396 -12.95 -16.70 -16.39
N GLN A 397 -13.59 -17.43 -17.31
CA GLN A 397 -12.89 -18.34 -18.22
C GLN A 397 -12.00 -17.58 -19.21
N GLU A 398 -12.47 -16.44 -19.73
CA GLU A 398 -11.68 -15.58 -20.60
C GLU A 398 -10.49 -14.95 -19.87
N LEU A 399 -10.66 -14.55 -18.60
CA LEU A 399 -9.56 -14.03 -17.78
C LEU A 399 -8.49 -15.10 -17.50
N VAL A 400 -8.89 -16.36 -17.23
CA VAL A 400 -7.96 -17.49 -17.10
C VAL A 400 -7.19 -17.68 -18.41
N LYS A 401 -7.91 -17.78 -19.53
CA LYS A 401 -7.29 -17.90 -20.85
C LYS A 401 -6.35 -16.74 -21.17
N LEU A 402 -6.72 -15.51 -20.79
CA LEU A 402 -5.87 -14.34 -20.95
C LEU A 402 -4.59 -14.47 -20.11
N SER A 403 -4.68 -14.87 -18.84
CA SER A 403 -3.53 -15.08 -17.97
C SER A 403 -2.59 -16.16 -18.51
N ASP A 404 -3.13 -17.32 -18.92
CA ASP A 404 -2.34 -18.40 -19.51
C ASP A 404 -1.64 -17.96 -20.80
N ALA A 405 -2.34 -17.19 -21.64
CA ALA A 405 -1.76 -16.62 -22.86
C ALA A 405 -0.64 -15.61 -22.56
N LEU A 406 -0.80 -14.75 -21.53
CA LEU A 406 0.23 -13.79 -21.11
C LEU A 406 1.51 -14.50 -20.66
N GLN A 407 1.40 -15.69 -20.07
CA GLN A 407 2.54 -16.48 -19.61
C GLN A 407 3.23 -17.25 -20.74
N SER A 408 2.49 -17.64 -21.78
CA SER A 408 2.98 -18.50 -22.89
C SER A 408 3.38 -17.76 -24.16
N PHE A 409 3.16 -16.43 -24.23
CA PHE A 409 3.51 -15.64 -25.40
C PHE A 409 5.00 -15.25 -25.39
N ASP A 410 5.79 -15.85 -26.27
CA ASP A 410 7.26 -15.69 -26.32
C ASP A 410 7.74 -14.36 -26.94
N ASP A 411 6.84 -13.64 -27.62
CA ASP A 411 7.17 -12.40 -28.34
C ASP A 411 7.26 -11.16 -27.41
N PHE A 412 7.09 -11.34 -26.09
CA PHE A 412 7.35 -10.29 -25.11
C PHE A 412 8.85 -10.05 -24.94
N LEU A 413 9.25 -8.78 -24.94
CA LEU A 413 10.63 -8.41 -24.63
C LEU A 413 10.91 -8.65 -23.14
N ALA A 414 12.16 -8.95 -22.80
CA ALA A 414 12.59 -9.08 -21.41
C ALA A 414 12.24 -7.83 -20.56
N PRO A 415 11.99 -8.00 -19.24
CA PRO A 415 11.71 -6.90 -18.32
C PRO A 415 12.77 -5.80 -18.38
N ASP A 416 12.37 -4.56 -18.10
CA ASP A 416 13.29 -3.44 -18.09
C ASP A 416 14.29 -3.51 -16.90
N PRO A 417 15.61 -3.67 -17.13
CA PRO A 417 16.57 -3.75 -16.03
C PRO A 417 16.83 -2.38 -15.36
N SER A 418 16.47 -1.26 -16.00
CA SER A 418 16.71 0.09 -15.47
C SER A 418 15.89 0.43 -14.23
N CYS A 419 14.91 -0.42 -13.89
CA CYS A 419 14.15 -0.30 -12.64
C CYS A 419 14.95 -0.71 -11.39
N LEU A 420 16.08 -1.39 -11.59
CA LEU A 420 16.97 -1.85 -10.53
C LEU A 420 18.08 -0.83 -10.27
N ALA A 421 18.55 -0.81 -9.03
CA ALA A 421 19.63 0.02 -8.54
C ALA A 421 20.82 -0.86 -8.11
N PRO A 422 21.61 -1.39 -9.06
CA PRO A 422 22.82 -2.12 -8.71
C PRO A 422 23.86 -1.18 -8.11
N LEU A 423 24.63 -1.66 -7.13
CA LEU A 423 25.72 -0.89 -6.53
C LEU A 423 26.82 -0.54 -7.55
N GLY A 424 27.07 -1.44 -8.50
CA GLY A 424 28.17 -1.34 -9.48
C GLY A 424 29.50 -1.86 -8.94
N GLU A 425 30.39 -2.24 -9.85
CA GLU A 425 31.70 -2.84 -9.54
C GLU A 425 32.60 -1.89 -8.76
N SER A 426 32.79 -0.65 -9.25
CA SER A 426 33.73 0.30 -8.63
C SER A 426 33.36 0.70 -7.20
N PRO A 427 32.09 1.02 -6.85
CA PRO A 427 31.75 1.28 -5.45
C PRO A 427 31.95 0.06 -4.56
N LEU A 428 31.61 -1.14 -5.02
CA LEU A 428 31.80 -2.38 -4.27
C LEU A 428 33.28 -2.63 -3.95
N GLU A 429 34.15 -2.50 -4.96
CA GLU A 429 35.60 -2.65 -4.80
C GLU A 429 36.15 -1.66 -3.75
N LYS A 430 35.74 -0.39 -3.82
CA LYS A 430 36.14 0.63 -2.84
C LYS A 430 35.64 0.32 -1.43
N GLY A 431 34.46 -0.28 -1.31
CA GLY A 431 33.93 -0.76 -0.03
C GLY A 431 34.83 -1.84 0.57
N MET A 432 35.16 -2.87 -0.23
CA MET A 432 36.01 -4.00 0.17
C MET A 432 37.47 -3.63 0.45
N GLN A 433 38.01 -2.61 -0.22
CA GLN A 433 39.39 -2.16 0.03
C GLN A 433 39.53 -1.36 1.33
N ARG A 434 38.45 -0.72 1.80
CA ARG A 434 38.49 0.19 2.95
C ARG A 434 38.27 -0.52 4.28
N PHE A 435 37.40 -1.51 4.30
CA PHE A 435 36.88 -2.20 5.48
C PHE A 435 37.20 -3.68 5.39
#